data_AF-A0A6N4RCI5-F1
#
_entry.id   AF-A0A6N4RCI5-F1
#
_cell.length_a   1.000
_cell.length_b   1.000
_cell.length_c   1.000
_cell.angle_alpha   90.00
_cell.angle_beta   90.00
_cell.angle_gamma   90.00
#
_symmetry.space_group_name_H-M   'P 1'
#
loop_
_entity.id
_entity.type
_entity.pdbx_description
1 polymer ?
#
loop_
_entity_poly.entity_id
_entity_poly.type
_entity_poly.pdbx_seq_one_letter_code
_entity_poly.pdbx_strand_id
1 'polypeptide(L)'
;MPTNNQEWGLWGTSIHNDYNPQMTWEAVSRFLMTEFNLTAEQTRDVLDARFGRHLADELSNIRGTMTEDNITRHLKLRMAEKGWRSSYEKSIHEVTGKVFPYKAPMSKNELFSLLAECHLGIETLVTRNSDGLDFHEVPVWGVKAALEAAYEAGRKAEAEQR
;
A
#
# COMPACT_ATOMS: atom_id res chain seq x y z
N MET A 1 0.20 19.15 -3.52
CA MET A 1 -0.12 20.13 -2.46
C MET A 1 0.85 19.89 -1.30
N PRO A 2 1.59 20.91 -0.79
CA PRO A 2 2.65 20.70 0.19
C PRO A 2 2.12 20.44 1.61
N THR A 3 2.96 19.83 2.46
CA THR A 3 2.75 19.70 3.91
C THR A 3 2.66 21.07 4.59
N ASN A 4 1.89 21.17 5.67
CA ASN A 4 1.91 22.30 6.60
C ASN A 4 2.80 22.03 7.83
N ASN A 5 3.37 20.83 7.95
CA ASN A 5 4.14 20.39 9.10
C ASN A 5 5.44 19.68 8.65
N GLN A 6 6.48 20.46 8.36
CA GLN A 6 7.76 19.92 7.91
C GLN A 6 8.57 19.24 9.02
N GLU A 7 8.24 19.48 10.29
CA GLU A 7 8.97 18.94 11.44
C GLU A 7 8.37 17.63 11.96
N TRP A 8 7.13 17.29 11.57
CA TRP A 8 6.44 16.11 12.07
C TRP A 8 5.53 15.47 11.01
N GLY A 9 4.61 14.59 11.43
CA GLY A 9 3.75 13.85 10.50
C GLY A 9 4.54 12.96 9.55
N LEU A 10 4.02 12.73 8.35
CA LEU A 10 4.71 11.95 7.30
C LEU A 10 5.99 12.65 6.87
N TRP A 11 5.95 13.96 6.64
CA TRP A 11 7.08 14.70 6.07
C TRP A 11 8.28 14.71 7.00
N GLY A 12 8.12 15.21 8.24
CA GLY A 12 9.21 15.30 9.20
C GLY A 12 9.77 13.93 9.57
N THR A 13 8.90 12.93 9.73
CA THR A 13 9.34 11.55 10.03
C THR A 13 10.06 10.91 8.85
N SER A 14 9.69 11.24 7.61
CA SER A 14 10.43 10.79 6.42
C SER A 14 11.85 11.35 6.39
N ILE A 15 12.06 12.60 6.82
CA ILE A 15 13.40 13.17 6.98
C ILE A 15 14.17 12.41 8.05
N HIS A 16 13.56 12.14 9.21
CA HIS A 16 14.20 11.38 10.29
C HIS A 16 14.58 9.95 9.91
N ASN A 17 13.85 9.34 8.98
CA ASN A 17 14.11 8.00 8.47
C ASN A 17 15.02 7.99 7.22
N ASP A 18 15.66 9.13 6.87
CA ASP A 18 16.54 9.30 5.71
C ASP A 18 15.88 9.01 4.34
N TYR A 19 14.57 9.26 4.22
CA TYR A 19 13.84 9.20 2.94
C TYR A 19 13.82 10.55 2.23
N ASN A 20 13.55 10.53 0.93
CA ASN A 20 13.15 11.74 0.23
C ASN A 20 11.73 12.13 0.67
N PRO A 21 11.53 13.23 1.43
CA PRO A 21 10.24 13.56 1.98
C PRO A 21 9.26 14.03 0.91
N GLN A 22 9.73 14.73 -0.13
CA GLN A 22 8.87 15.18 -1.23
C GLN A 22 8.31 13.99 -2.01
N MET A 23 9.17 13.07 -2.44
CA MET A 23 8.74 11.88 -3.19
C MET A 23 7.79 11.03 -2.35
N THR A 24 8.11 10.82 -1.07
CA THR A 24 7.27 10.04 -0.15
C THR A 24 5.92 10.69 0.04
N TRP A 25 5.91 12.02 0.25
CA TRP A 25 4.69 12.80 0.39
C TRP A 25 3.79 12.70 -0.85
N GLU A 26 4.36 12.87 -2.05
CA GLU A 26 3.61 12.80 -3.31
C GLU A 26 3.04 11.41 -3.57
N ALA A 27 3.86 10.37 -3.39
CA ALA A 27 3.44 8.98 -3.60
C ALA A 27 2.29 8.59 -2.68
N VAL A 28 2.45 8.85 -1.38
CA VAL A 28 1.43 8.54 -0.37
C VAL A 28 0.18 9.40 -0.57
N SER A 29 0.33 10.70 -0.85
CA SER A 29 -0.81 11.59 -1.08
C SER A 29 -1.66 11.08 -2.23
N ARG A 30 -1.03 10.75 -3.36
CA ARG A 30 -1.73 10.23 -4.54
C ARG A 30 -2.46 8.93 -4.20
N PHE A 31 -1.80 8.01 -3.51
CA PHE A 31 -2.39 6.74 -3.12
C PHE A 31 -3.63 6.94 -2.24
N LEU A 32 -3.53 7.75 -1.17
CA LEU A 32 -4.64 7.96 -0.24
C LEU A 32 -5.81 8.71 -0.89
N MET A 33 -5.52 9.73 -1.71
CA MET A 33 -6.54 10.44 -2.48
C MET A 33 -7.34 9.48 -3.36
N THR A 34 -6.67 8.58 -4.08
CA THR A 34 -7.33 7.63 -4.97
C THR A 34 -8.06 6.52 -4.19
N GLU A 35 -7.38 5.84 -3.28
CA GLU A 35 -7.91 4.64 -2.62
C GLU A 35 -9.04 4.95 -1.62
N PHE A 36 -8.99 6.13 -0.98
CA PHE A 36 -9.94 6.56 0.03
C PHE A 36 -10.82 7.74 -0.42
N ASN A 37 -10.69 8.17 -1.68
CA ASN A 37 -11.44 9.30 -2.24
C ASN A 37 -11.35 10.56 -1.38
N LEU A 38 -10.13 10.90 -0.92
CA LEU A 38 -9.88 12.07 -0.08
C LEU A 38 -9.69 13.32 -0.93
N THR A 39 -10.12 14.48 -0.41
CA THR A 39 -9.69 15.76 -0.99
C THR A 39 -8.21 15.99 -0.73
N ALA A 40 -7.63 16.97 -1.41
CA ALA A 40 -6.24 17.36 -1.15
C ALA A 40 -6.08 17.78 0.31
N GLU A 41 -6.95 18.64 0.83
CA GLU A 41 -6.94 19.13 2.21
C GLU A 41 -7.03 17.98 3.23
N GLN A 42 -8.00 17.09 3.07
CA GLN A 42 -8.16 15.91 3.93
C GLN A 42 -6.90 15.04 3.94
N THR A 43 -6.28 14.85 2.77
CA THR A 43 -5.05 14.07 2.64
C THR A 43 -3.90 14.73 3.41
N ARG A 44 -3.72 16.05 3.26
CA ARG A 44 -2.70 16.77 4.02
C ARG A 44 -2.95 16.68 5.52
N ASP A 45 -4.17 16.91 5.98
CA ASP A 45 -4.50 16.87 7.40
C ASP A 45 -4.19 15.49 8.00
N VAL A 46 -4.51 14.41 7.28
CA VAL A 46 -4.19 13.02 7.65
C VAL A 46 -2.68 12.79 7.72
N LEU A 47 -1.92 13.28 6.73
CA LEU A 47 -0.47 13.09 6.65
C LEU A 47 0.32 13.98 7.61
N ASP A 48 -0.21 15.14 7.99
CA ASP A 48 0.40 16.02 8.99
C ASP A 48 0.03 15.61 10.43
N ALA A 49 -0.91 14.68 10.60
CA ALA A 49 -1.31 14.13 11.89
C ALA A 49 -0.44 12.95 12.35
N ARG A 50 -0.77 12.40 13.54
CA ARG A 50 -0.12 11.20 14.10
C ARG A 50 -0.13 10.00 13.15
N PHE A 51 -1.19 9.88 12.34
CA PHE A 51 -1.26 8.83 11.33
C PHE A 51 -0.10 8.91 10.33
N GLY A 52 0.22 10.09 9.81
CA GLY A 52 1.35 10.26 8.89
C GLY A 52 2.70 9.86 9.48
N ARG A 53 2.94 10.14 10.77
CA ARG A 53 4.14 9.68 11.48
C ARG A 53 4.21 8.16 11.55
N HIS A 54 3.12 7.51 11.94
CA HIS A 54 3.05 6.05 11.99
C HIS A 54 3.20 5.42 10.61
N LEU A 55 2.65 6.06 9.59
CA LEU A 55 2.81 5.64 8.21
C LEU A 55 4.27 5.73 7.75
N ALA A 56 4.99 6.80 8.08
CA ALA A 56 6.41 6.92 7.78
C ALA A 56 7.25 5.80 8.43
N ASP A 57 6.94 5.43 9.68
CA ASP A 57 7.57 4.29 10.35
C ASP A 57 7.18 2.98 9.67
N GLU A 58 5.93 2.84 9.22
CA GLU A 58 5.47 1.66 8.49
C GLU A 58 6.24 1.48 7.17
N LEU A 59 6.47 2.57 6.44
CA LEU A 59 7.23 2.57 5.18
C LEU A 59 8.69 2.15 5.39
N SER A 60 9.25 2.29 6.61
CA SER A 60 10.60 1.76 6.92
C SER A 60 10.75 0.25 6.78
N ASN A 61 9.64 -0.48 6.72
CA ASN A 61 9.65 -1.92 6.49
C ASN A 61 9.80 -2.30 5.00
N ILE A 62 9.76 -1.34 4.09
CA ILE A 62 9.99 -1.59 2.66
C ILE A 62 11.43 -2.07 2.47
N ARG A 63 11.58 -3.26 1.90
CA ARG A 63 12.90 -3.81 1.59
C ARG A 63 13.46 -3.18 0.33
N GLY A 64 14.72 -2.73 0.40
CA GLY A 64 15.44 -2.16 -0.75
C GLY A 64 15.27 -0.65 -0.86
N THR A 65 15.44 -0.12 -2.07
CA THR A 65 15.41 1.33 -2.31
C THR A 65 14.01 1.90 -2.14
N MET A 66 13.91 3.02 -1.41
CA MET A 66 12.67 3.78 -1.25
C MET A 66 12.33 4.50 -2.57
N THR A 67 11.44 3.90 -3.36
CA THR A 67 10.93 4.47 -4.62
C THR A 67 9.42 4.58 -4.57
N GLU A 68 8.84 5.43 -5.43
CA GLU A 68 7.39 5.59 -5.57
C GLU A 68 6.68 4.25 -5.85
N ASP A 69 7.24 3.41 -6.72
CA ASP A 69 6.69 2.09 -7.04
C ASP A 69 6.69 1.16 -5.83
N ASN A 70 7.76 1.17 -5.04
CA ASN A 70 7.85 0.34 -3.85
C ASN A 70 6.89 0.81 -2.75
N ILE A 71 6.71 2.11 -2.57
CA ILE A 71 5.69 2.68 -1.67
C ILE A 71 4.30 2.24 -2.12
N THR A 72 3.98 2.44 -3.41
CA THR A 72 2.67 2.10 -3.96
C THR A 72 2.37 0.62 -3.81
N ARG A 73 3.33 -0.24 -4.13
CA ARG A 73 3.26 -1.69 -3.95
C ARG A 73 2.98 -2.07 -2.49
N HIS A 74 3.76 -1.52 -1.57
CA HIS A 74 3.61 -1.79 -0.13
C HIS A 74 2.20 -1.41 0.37
N LEU A 75 1.72 -0.22 -0.01
CA LEU A 75 0.39 0.24 0.37
C LEU A 75 -0.73 -0.57 -0.27
N LYS A 76 -0.61 -0.97 -1.55
CA LYS A 76 -1.58 -1.87 -2.20
C LYS A 76 -1.73 -3.18 -1.43
N LEU A 77 -0.61 -3.79 -1.02
CA LEU A 77 -0.63 -5.03 -0.22
C LEU A 77 -1.31 -4.83 1.14
N ARG A 78 -1.06 -3.70 1.81
CA ARG A 78 -1.76 -3.35 3.07
C ARG A 78 -3.25 -3.21 2.88
N MET A 79 -3.69 -2.59 1.79
CA MET A 79 -5.12 -2.39 1.51
C MET A 79 -5.86 -3.68 1.15
N ALA A 80 -5.14 -4.72 0.72
CA ALA A 80 -5.70 -6.06 0.52
C ALA A 80 -5.95 -6.82 1.83
N GLU A 81 -5.27 -6.45 2.92
CA GLU A 81 -5.46 -7.05 4.23
C GLU A 81 -6.58 -6.31 5.01
N LYS A 82 -7.64 -7.03 5.40
CA LYS A 82 -8.83 -6.44 6.04
C LYS A 82 -8.47 -5.65 7.31
N GLY A 83 -7.66 -6.23 8.19
CA GLY A 83 -7.24 -5.58 9.44
C GLY A 83 -6.50 -4.26 9.21
N TRP A 84 -5.61 -4.22 8.22
CA TRP A 84 -4.89 -3.00 7.85
C TRP A 84 -5.81 -1.94 7.25
N ARG A 85 -6.67 -2.34 6.30
CA ARG A 85 -7.65 -1.44 5.71
C ARG A 85 -8.52 -0.78 6.78
N SER A 86 -9.10 -1.56 7.70
CA SER A 86 -9.93 -1.03 8.78
C SER A 86 -9.16 -0.07 9.70
N SER A 87 -7.88 -0.34 9.96
CA SER A 87 -7.02 0.55 10.74
C SER A 87 -6.78 1.91 10.04
N TYR A 88 -6.58 1.90 8.72
CA TYR A 88 -6.43 3.12 7.93
C TYR A 88 -7.74 3.92 7.89
N GLU A 89 -8.87 3.26 7.59
CA GLU A 89 -10.19 3.90 7.56
C GLU A 89 -10.51 4.56 8.91
N LYS A 90 -10.23 3.88 10.03
CA LYS A 90 -10.40 4.45 11.37
C LYS A 90 -9.52 5.67 11.60
N SER A 91 -8.24 5.59 11.26
CA SER A 91 -7.30 6.70 11.46
C SER A 91 -7.66 7.92 10.60
N ILE A 92 -8.10 7.69 9.36
CA ILE A 92 -8.58 8.76 8.48
C ILE A 92 -9.88 9.36 9.01
N HIS A 93 -10.81 8.54 9.50
CA HIS A 93 -12.04 9.00 10.13
C HIS A 93 -11.77 9.90 11.34
N GLU A 94 -10.84 9.51 12.21
CA GLU A 94 -10.47 10.29 13.41
C GLU A 94 -9.98 11.71 13.07
N VAL A 95 -9.29 11.88 11.93
CA VAL A 95 -8.77 13.18 11.49
C VAL A 95 -9.79 13.97 10.69
N THR A 96 -10.55 13.31 9.81
CA THR A 96 -11.36 13.99 8.77
C THR A 96 -12.86 13.91 9.00
N GLY A 97 -13.33 13.06 9.91
CA GLY A 97 -14.73 12.69 10.07
C GLY A 97 -15.30 11.88 8.90
N LYS A 98 -14.52 11.56 7.86
CA LYS A 98 -14.97 10.83 6.68
C LYS A 98 -15.39 9.41 7.06
N VAL A 99 -16.53 8.97 6.53
CA VAL A 99 -17.02 7.60 6.67
C VAL A 99 -16.85 6.88 5.35
N PHE A 100 -16.45 5.61 5.42
CA PHE A 100 -16.19 4.78 4.25
C PHE A 100 -17.33 3.79 4.04
N PRO A 101 -17.82 3.60 2.79
CA PRO A 101 -18.75 2.53 2.50
C PRO A 101 -18.04 1.18 2.68
N TYR A 102 -18.80 0.14 3.01
CA TYR A 102 -18.28 -1.22 3.05
C TYR A 102 -17.69 -1.60 1.68
N LYS A 103 -16.41 -2.00 1.68
CA LYS A 103 -15.74 -2.60 0.52
C LYS A 103 -15.64 -4.09 0.76
N ALA A 104 -16.16 -4.89 -0.18
CA ALA A 104 -16.01 -6.33 -0.11
C ALA A 104 -14.51 -6.70 -0.11
N PRO A 105 -14.11 -7.74 0.64
CA PRO A 105 -12.74 -8.23 0.57
C PRO A 105 -12.41 -8.68 -0.85
N MET A 106 -11.14 -8.56 -1.24
CA MET A 106 -10.70 -9.06 -2.54
C MET A 106 -11.03 -10.55 -2.68
N SER A 107 -11.45 -10.93 -3.88
CA SER A 107 -11.52 -12.33 -4.27
C SER A 107 -10.12 -12.94 -4.32
N LYS A 108 -10.07 -14.27 -4.27
CA LYS A 108 -8.81 -15.03 -4.41
C LYS A 108 -8.03 -14.65 -5.68
N ASN A 109 -8.72 -14.46 -6.80
CA ASN A 109 -8.07 -14.15 -8.07
C ASN A 109 -7.51 -12.73 -8.10
N GLU A 110 -8.23 -11.75 -7.54
CA GLU A 110 -7.74 -10.38 -7.39
C GLU A 110 -6.49 -10.33 -6.51
N LEU A 111 -6.49 -11.05 -5.39
CA LEU A 111 -5.32 -11.17 -4.52
C LEU A 111 -4.14 -11.79 -5.26
N PHE A 112 -4.35 -12.87 -6.02
CA PHE A 112 -3.27 -13.52 -6.77
C PHE A 112 -2.70 -12.62 -7.85
N SER A 113 -3.54 -11.93 -8.61
CA SER A 113 -3.08 -10.94 -9.59
C SER A 113 -2.28 -9.81 -8.93
N LEU A 114 -2.73 -9.31 -7.78
CA LEU A 114 -2.00 -8.31 -7.02
C LEU A 114 -0.62 -8.82 -6.58
N LEU A 115 -0.53 -10.03 -6.05
CA LEU A 115 0.75 -10.62 -5.63
C LEU A 115 1.69 -10.85 -6.81
N ALA A 116 1.17 -11.27 -7.97
CA ALA A 116 1.93 -11.42 -9.20
C ALA A 116 2.45 -10.07 -9.71
N GLU A 117 1.62 -9.02 -9.71
CA GLU A 117 2.02 -7.66 -10.06
C GLU A 117 3.13 -7.18 -9.12
N CYS A 118 2.95 -7.38 -7.81
CA CYS A 118 3.86 -6.89 -6.79
C CYS A 118 5.22 -7.60 -6.80
N HIS A 119 5.24 -8.93 -6.91
CA HIS A 119 6.47 -9.71 -6.71
C HIS A 119 7.11 -10.21 -8.00
N LEU A 120 6.34 -10.33 -9.08
CA LEU A 120 6.79 -10.89 -10.35
C LEU A 120 6.75 -9.88 -11.50
N GLY A 121 6.11 -8.72 -11.31
CA GLY A 121 5.90 -7.74 -12.39
C GLY A 121 4.91 -8.21 -13.45
N ILE A 122 4.04 -9.18 -13.12
CA ILE A 122 3.04 -9.74 -14.02
C ILE A 122 1.70 -9.07 -13.75
N GLU A 123 1.22 -8.26 -14.70
CA GLU A 123 -0.02 -7.47 -14.56
C GLU A 123 -1.27 -8.34 -14.37
N THR A 124 -1.33 -9.48 -15.05
CA THR A 124 -2.50 -10.36 -15.03
C THR A 124 -2.11 -11.82 -15.11
N LEU A 125 -2.84 -12.66 -14.39
CA LEU A 125 -2.73 -14.13 -14.46
C LEU A 125 -3.75 -14.76 -15.42
N VAL A 126 -4.50 -13.94 -16.16
CA VAL A 126 -5.42 -14.41 -17.19
C VAL A 126 -4.62 -14.80 -18.43
N THR A 127 -4.79 -16.04 -18.92
CA THR A 127 -4.18 -16.49 -20.17
C THR A 127 -4.69 -15.68 -21.37
N ARG A 128 -3.76 -15.17 -22.17
CA ARG A 128 -4.04 -14.35 -23.35
C ARG A 128 -3.80 -15.09 -24.68
N ASN A 129 -3.31 -16.32 -24.61
CA ASN A 129 -2.93 -17.16 -25.75
C ASN A 129 -1.92 -16.45 -26.66
N SER A 130 -0.93 -15.78 -26.06
CA SER A 130 0.12 -15.07 -26.76
C SER A 130 1.44 -15.23 -26.02
N ASP A 131 2.45 -15.77 -26.69
CA ASP A 131 3.71 -16.12 -26.05
C ASP A 131 4.37 -14.92 -25.35
N GLY A 132 4.42 -13.76 -26.02
CA GLY A 132 5.01 -12.54 -25.45
C GLY A 132 4.22 -11.92 -24.30
N LEU A 133 2.99 -12.40 -24.05
CA LEU A 133 2.10 -11.92 -23.00
C LEU A 133 1.92 -12.94 -21.88
N ASP A 134 2.12 -14.23 -22.13
CA ASP A 134 1.86 -15.30 -21.18
C ASP A 134 3.14 -15.93 -20.61
N PHE A 135 4.30 -15.70 -21.25
CA PHE A 135 5.59 -16.19 -20.76
C PHE A 135 6.40 -15.03 -20.19
N HIS A 136 6.85 -15.19 -18.94
CA HIS A 136 7.59 -14.18 -18.21
C HIS A 136 8.90 -14.76 -17.68
N GLU A 137 10.00 -14.06 -17.93
CA GLU A 137 11.26 -14.32 -17.23
C GLU A 137 11.21 -13.65 -15.86
N VAL A 138 11.14 -14.45 -14.80
CA VAL A 138 11.03 -13.96 -13.43
C VAL A 138 12.19 -14.46 -12.57
N PRO A 139 12.72 -13.62 -11.67
CA PRO A 139 13.79 -14.05 -10.80
C PRO A 139 13.29 -15.01 -9.71
N VAL A 140 14.12 -15.97 -9.33
CA VAL A 140 13.78 -16.98 -8.29
C VAL A 140 13.43 -16.36 -6.93
N TRP A 141 14.03 -15.20 -6.60
CA TRP A 141 13.68 -14.48 -5.36
C TRP A 141 12.29 -13.83 -5.44
N GLY A 142 11.84 -13.41 -6.63
CA GLY A 142 10.49 -12.91 -6.85
C GLY A 142 9.46 -14.03 -6.68
N VAL A 143 9.73 -15.20 -7.25
CA VAL A 143 8.91 -16.41 -7.07
C VAL A 143 8.76 -16.76 -5.59
N LYS A 144 9.88 -16.80 -4.86
CA LYS A 144 9.87 -17.05 -3.41
C LYS A 144 9.00 -16.02 -2.67
N ALA A 145 9.20 -14.73 -2.93
CA ALA A 145 8.44 -13.66 -2.27
C ALA A 145 6.93 -13.75 -2.56
N ALA A 146 6.55 -14.06 -3.81
CA ALA A 146 5.14 -14.24 -4.20
C ALA A 146 4.49 -15.41 -3.45
N LEU A 147 5.19 -16.54 -3.33
CA LEU A 147 4.69 -17.73 -2.63
C LEU A 147 4.58 -17.50 -1.11
N GLU A 148 5.58 -16.86 -0.50
CA GLU A 148 5.54 -16.49 0.93
C GLU A 148 4.36 -15.55 1.21
N ALA A 149 4.18 -14.51 0.39
CA ALA A 149 3.07 -13.58 0.53
C ALA A 149 1.70 -14.25 0.34
N ALA A 150 1.57 -15.16 -0.64
CA ALA A 150 0.33 -15.92 -0.85
C ALA A 150 0.00 -16.84 0.35
N TYR A 151 1.01 -17.51 0.91
CA TYR A 151 0.85 -18.36 2.07
C TYR A 151 0.42 -17.56 3.32
N GLU A 152 1.08 -16.42 3.58
CA GLU A 152 0.73 -15.54 4.69
C GLU A 152 -0.67 -14.95 4.54
N ALA A 153 -1.04 -14.50 3.35
CA ALA A 153 -2.38 -13.99 3.08
C ALA A 153 -3.45 -15.06 3.32
N GLY A 154 -3.20 -16.31 2.89
CA GLY A 154 -4.07 -17.45 3.20
C GLY A 154 -4.22 -17.71 4.69
N ARG A 155 -3.13 -17.67 5.46
CA ARG A 155 -3.15 -17.84 6.92
C ARG A 155 -3.92 -16.74 7.64
N LYS A 156 -3.75 -15.48 7.23
CA LYS A 156 -4.47 -14.33 7.82
C LYS A 156 -5.96 -14.41 7.52
N ALA A 157 -6.32 -14.75 6.28
CA ALA A 157 -7.72 -14.91 5.88
C ALA A 157 -8.42 -16.02 6.68
N GLU A 158 -7.73 -17.11 7.04
CA GLU A 158 -8.28 -18.14 7.93
C GLU A 158 -8.47 -17.60 9.36
N ALA A 159 -7.50 -16.87 9.91
CA ALA A 159 -7.58 -16.32 11.26
C ALA A 159 -8.72 -15.30 11.41
N GLU A 160 -9.04 -14.54 10.36
CA GLU A 160 -10.15 -13.57 10.35
C GLU A 160 -11.54 -14.21 10.24
N GLN A 161 -11.63 -15.48 9.86
CA GLN A 161 -12.90 -16.23 9.78
C GLN A 161 -13.25 -16.96 11.09
N ARG A 162 -12.29 -17.10 12.00
CA ARG A 162 -12.47 -17.73 13.32
C ARG A 162 -12.90 -16.71 14.37
#